data_AF-A0A958C118-F1
#
_entry.id   AF-A0A958C118-F1
#
_cell.length_a   1.000
_cell.length_b   1.000
_cell.length_c   1.000
_cell.angle_alpha   90.00
_cell.angle_beta   90.00
_cell.angle_gamma   90.00
#
_symmetry.space_group_name_H-M   'P 1'
#
loop_
_entity.id
_entity.type
_entity.pdbx_description
1 polymer ?
#
loop_
_entity_poly.entity_id
_entity_poly.type
_entity_poly.pdbx_seq_one_letter_code
_entity_poly.pdbx_strand_id
1 'polypeptide(L)'
;KIPVVVKECPGFLVNRLLAPYLGEAMQTLQEGAAPAEAIDEAMVEFGMPMGPFTLLDFMGLDVSLHAGVYMASQYGERFASPQILQMLVDAGRLGEKSGAGFYGYEDQTDEPVKEMIAQIQASGIPVGEFSVERLVFPMINEAARIAEEEIASIPDIDMA
;
A
#
# COMPACT_ATOMS: atom_id res chain seq x y z
N LYS A 1 -22.68 -0.64 14.12
CA LYS A 1 -21.22 -0.42 14.23
C LYS A 1 -20.72 -1.30 15.36
N ILE A 2 -19.62 -2.02 15.15
CA ILE A 2 -18.95 -2.80 16.20
C ILE A 2 -17.79 -1.94 16.70
N PRO A 3 -17.75 -1.57 18.00
CA PRO A 3 -16.66 -0.74 18.51
C PRO A 3 -15.41 -1.58 18.77
N VAL A 4 -14.25 -1.00 18.50
CA VAL A 4 -12.93 -1.56 18.78
C VAL A 4 -12.17 -0.58 19.67
N VAL A 5 -11.54 -1.07 20.75
CA VAL A 5 -10.81 -0.22 21.70
C VAL A 5 -9.34 -0.18 21.32
N VAL A 6 -8.80 1.03 21.14
CA VAL A 6 -7.44 1.24 20.65
C VAL A 6 -6.77 2.35 21.48
N LYS A 7 -5.53 2.13 21.92
CA LYS A 7 -4.69 3.18 22.50
C LYS A 7 -4.23 4.16 21.42
N GLU A 8 -4.03 5.42 21.79
CA GLU A 8 -3.53 6.43 20.86
C GLU A 8 -2.11 6.10 20.39
N CYS A 9 -1.91 6.03 19.08
CA CYS A 9 -0.60 5.91 18.45
C CYS A 9 -0.67 6.44 16.99
N PRO A 10 0.48 6.76 16.36
CA PRO A 10 0.50 7.11 14.94
C PRO A 10 -0.12 6.02 14.06
N GLY A 11 -1.16 6.39 13.30
CA GLY A 11 -1.92 5.46 12.45
C GLY A 11 -3.00 4.64 13.19
N PHE A 12 -3.14 4.80 14.51
CA PHE A 12 -4.05 4.01 15.34
C PHE A 12 -3.93 2.50 15.05
N LEU A 13 -5.06 1.83 14.80
CA LEU A 13 -5.09 0.40 14.47
C LEU A 13 -5.13 0.17 12.96
N VAL A 14 -6.24 0.54 12.30
CA VAL A 14 -6.50 0.18 10.90
C VAL A 14 -5.45 0.74 9.93
N ASN A 15 -5.12 2.03 10.02
CA ASN A 15 -4.15 2.62 9.10
C ASN A 15 -2.73 2.09 9.34
N ARG A 16 -2.40 1.76 10.60
CA ARG A 16 -1.12 1.15 10.97
C ARG A 16 -0.99 -0.27 10.42
N LEU A 17 -2.06 -1.06 10.44
CA LEU A 17 -2.11 -2.39 9.81
C LEU A 17 -2.05 -2.31 8.28
N LEU A 18 -2.77 -1.35 7.69
CA LEU A 18 -2.93 -1.25 6.24
C LEU A 18 -1.68 -0.72 5.52
N ALA A 19 -0.96 0.22 6.13
CA ALA A 19 0.16 0.89 5.45
C ALA A 19 1.30 -0.05 5.00
N PRO A 20 1.75 -1.04 5.80
CA PRO A 20 2.74 -2.02 5.34
C PRO A 20 2.26 -2.87 4.16
N TYR A 21 0.98 -3.25 4.13
CA TYR A 21 0.37 -3.99 3.03
C TYR A 21 0.40 -3.18 1.72
N LEU A 22 -0.03 -1.92 1.76
CA LEU A 22 -0.01 -1.03 0.59
C LEU A 22 1.43 -0.69 0.16
N GLY A 23 2.32 -0.49 1.13
CA GLY A 23 3.75 -0.26 0.90
C GLY A 23 4.37 -1.42 0.12
N GLU A 24 4.13 -2.65 0.56
CA GLU A 24 4.68 -3.84 -0.10
C GLU A 24 4.05 -4.09 -1.48
N ALA A 25 2.76 -3.79 -1.66
CA ALA A 25 2.13 -3.84 -2.98
C ALA A 25 2.83 -2.90 -3.96
N MET A 26 3.01 -1.63 -3.58
CA MET A 26 3.73 -0.64 -4.41
C MET A 26 5.18 -1.05 -4.67
N GLN A 27 5.87 -1.62 -3.68
CA GLN A 27 7.23 -2.12 -3.83
C GLN A 27 7.30 -3.26 -4.86
N THR A 28 6.38 -4.23 -4.73
CA THR A 28 6.24 -5.36 -5.66
C THR A 28 5.99 -4.91 -7.10
N LEU A 29 5.16 -3.88 -7.29
CA LEU A 29 4.86 -3.31 -8.61
C LEU A 29 6.10 -2.63 -9.22
N GLN A 30 6.79 -1.77 -8.46
CA GLN A 30 7.94 -1.04 -9.01
C GLN A 30 9.15 -1.94 -9.29
N GLU A 31 9.25 -3.10 -8.62
CA GLU A 31 10.20 -4.16 -8.97
C GLU A 31 9.83 -4.88 -10.27
N GLY A 32 8.58 -4.76 -10.73
CA GLY A 32 8.03 -5.46 -11.88
C GLY A 32 7.77 -6.95 -11.64
N ALA A 33 7.51 -7.33 -10.39
CA ALA A 33 7.18 -8.71 -10.04
C ALA A 33 5.83 -9.16 -10.62
N ALA A 34 4.88 -8.24 -10.72
CA ALA A 34 3.58 -8.43 -11.37
C ALA A 34 2.98 -7.06 -11.75
N PRO A 35 2.11 -7.00 -12.79
CA PRO A 35 1.36 -5.79 -13.12
C PRO A 35 0.29 -5.49 -12.06
N ALA A 36 -0.13 -4.22 -11.96
CA ALA A 36 -1.04 -3.76 -10.91
C ALA A 36 -2.38 -4.53 -10.90
N GLU A 37 -2.93 -4.79 -12.08
CA GLU A 37 -4.18 -5.53 -12.28
C GLU A 37 -4.07 -6.96 -11.74
N ALA A 38 -2.96 -7.64 -12.00
CA ALA A 38 -2.75 -9.02 -11.54
C ALA A 38 -2.57 -9.08 -10.02
N ILE A 39 -1.94 -8.07 -9.42
CA ILE A 39 -1.82 -7.97 -7.95
C ILE A 39 -3.20 -7.69 -7.34
N ASP A 40 -3.97 -6.77 -7.91
CA ASP A 40 -5.33 -6.46 -7.48
C ASP A 40 -6.24 -7.69 -7.56
N GLU A 41 -6.27 -8.37 -8.70
CA GLU A 41 -7.05 -9.60 -8.91
C GLU A 41 -6.66 -10.69 -7.90
N ALA A 42 -5.36 -10.94 -7.72
CA ALA A 42 -4.88 -11.96 -6.78
C ALA A 42 -5.24 -11.63 -5.32
N MET A 43 -5.19 -10.36 -4.93
CA MET A 43 -5.58 -9.96 -3.57
C MET A 43 -7.09 -10.06 -3.35
N VAL A 44 -7.90 -9.79 -4.39
CA VAL A 44 -9.35 -10.01 -4.34
C VAL A 44 -9.68 -11.51 -4.27
N GLU A 45 -9.02 -12.35 -5.06
CA GLU A 45 -9.18 -13.81 -5.00
C GLU A 45 -8.78 -14.38 -3.62
N PHE A 46 -7.74 -13.83 -3.01
CA PHE A 46 -7.35 -14.16 -1.64
C PHE A 46 -8.42 -13.81 -0.60
N GLY A 47 -9.25 -12.79 -0.87
CA GLY A 47 -10.38 -12.41 -0.01
C GLY A 47 -10.40 -10.94 0.41
N MET A 48 -9.49 -10.10 -0.10
CA MET A 48 -9.60 -8.66 0.11
C MET A 48 -10.83 -8.10 -0.62
N PRO A 49 -11.57 -7.15 -0.04
CA PRO A 49 -12.75 -6.58 -0.69
C PRO A 49 -12.41 -5.73 -1.92
N MET A 50 -11.16 -5.25 -2.01
CA MET A 50 -10.66 -4.38 -3.05
C MET A 50 -9.16 -4.60 -3.21
N GLY A 51 -8.66 -4.59 -4.45
CA GLY A 51 -7.22 -4.67 -4.73
C GLY A 51 -6.45 -3.46 -4.19
N PRO A 52 -5.17 -3.61 -3.82
CA PRO A 52 -4.40 -2.53 -3.21
C PRO A 52 -4.27 -1.28 -4.09
N PHE A 53 -4.12 -1.41 -5.41
CA PHE A 53 -3.97 -0.25 -6.31
C PHE A 53 -5.30 0.45 -6.55
N THR A 54 -6.39 -0.31 -6.71
CA THR A 54 -7.74 0.25 -6.75
C THR A 54 -8.04 1.02 -5.47
N LEU A 55 -7.68 0.47 -4.31
CA LEU A 55 -7.84 1.13 -3.01
C LEU A 55 -6.99 2.40 -2.89
N LEU A 56 -5.73 2.37 -3.34
CA LEU A 56 -4.84 3.53 -3.35
C LEU A 56 -5.39 4.66 -4.22
N ASP A 57 -5.87 4.35 -5.43
CA ASP A 57 -6.48 5.33 -6.33
C ASP A 57 -7.78 5.90 -5.75
N PHE A 58 -8.60 5.07 -5.09
CA PHE A 58 -9.80 5.51 -4.38
C PHE A 58 -9.50 6.44 -3.18
N MET A 59 -8.47 6.11 -2.38
CA MET A 59 -8.06 6.90 -1.22
C MET A 59 -7.40 8.23 -1.60
N GLY A 60 -6.69 8.23 -2.74
CA GLY A 60 -5.90 9.34 -3.22
C GLY A 60 -4.40 9.21 -2.89
N LEU A 61 -3.56 9.38 -3.91
CA LEU A 61 -2.13 9.10 -3.82
C LEU A 61 -1.35 10.17 -3.02
N ASP A 62 -1.77 11.42 -3.07
CA ASP A 62 -1.22 12.51 -2.25
C ASP A 62 -1.51 12.33 -0.76
N VAL A 63 -2.72 11.88 -0.42
CA VAL A 63 -3.11 11.56 0.96
C VAL A 63 -2.28 10.37 1.46
N SER A 64 -2.14 9.34 0.63
CA SER A 64 -1.34 8.16 0.92
C SER A 64 0.14 8.50 1.12
N LEU A 65 0.71 9.38 0.28
CA LEU A 65 2.08 9.86 0.41
C LEU A 65 2.27 10.65 1.71
N HIS A 66 1.37 11.59 2.02
CA HIS A 66 1.45 12.37 3.25
C HIS A 66 1.36 11.47 4.50
N ALA A 67 0.43 10.50 4.51
CA ALA A 67 0.31 9.52 5.57
C ALA A 67 1.57 8.65 5.68
N GLY A 68 2.12 8.18 4.56
CA GLY A 68 3.35 7.40 4.50
C GLY A 68 4.56 8.14 5.07
N VAL A 69 4.78 9.40 4.68
CA VAL A 69 5.85 10.24 5.23
C VAL A 69 5.70 10.41 6.74
N TYR A 70 4.48 10.66 7.22
CA TYR A 70 4.22 10.75 8.65
C TYR A 70 4.53 9.42 9.36
N MET A 71 4.02 8.29 8.87
CA MET A 71 4.26 6.97 9.46
C MET A 71 5.74 6.60 9.46
N ALA A 72 6.47 6.87 8.38
CA ALA A 72 7.92 6.67 8.28
C ALA A 72 8.68 7.54 9.29
N SER A 73 8.23 8.77 9.57
CA SER A 73 8.85 9.63 10.60
C SER A 73 8.70 9.06 12.02
N GLN A 74 7.69 8.22 12.26
CA GLN A 74 7.40 7.65 13.58
C GLN A 74 7.99 6.25 13.76
N TYR A 75 7.97 5.44 12.71
CA TYR A 75 8.31 4.01 12.76
C TYR A 75 9.52 3.62 11.89
N GLY A 76 10.09 4.57 11.15
CA GLY A 76 11.27 4.39 10.32
C GLY A 76 11.01 3.74 8.97
N GLU A 77 12.06 3.13 8.42
CA GLU A 77 12.12 2.62 7.05
C GLU A 77 11.05 1.59 6.71
N ARG A 78 10.55 0.83 7.70
CA ARG A 78 9.48 -0.18 7.48
C ARG A 78 8.13 0.42 7.03
N PHE A 79 7.96 1.74 7.15
CA PHE A 79 6.80 2.49 6.66
C PHE A 79 7.17 3.47 5.53
N ALA A 80 8.40 3.41 5.01
CA ALA A 80 8.81 4.27 3.91
C ALA A 80 7.99 3.93 2.66
N SER A 81 7.43 4.97 2.02
CA SER A 81 6.72 4.79 0.76
C SER A 81 7.70 4.49 -0.38
N PRO A 82 7.39 3.53 -1.26
CA PRO A 82 8.20 3.27 -2.45
C PRO A 82 8.23 4.47 -3.40
N GLN A 83 9.30 4.56 -4.21
CA GLN A 83 9.58 5.70 -5.08
C GLN A 83 8.44 5.99 -6.07
N ILE A 84 7.76 4.96 -6.56
CA ILE A 84 6.67 5.10 -7.53
C ILE A 84 5.57 6.03 -7.04
N LEU A 85 5.26 6.03 -5.74
CA LEU A 85 4.20 6.87 -5.18
C LEU A 85 4.53 8.36 -5.31
N GLN A 86 5.78 8.75 -5.02
CA GLN A 86 6.22 10.14 -5.17
C GLN A 86 6.16 10.58 -6.64
N MET A 87 6.60 9.72 -7.56
CA MET A 87 6.58 10.02 -9.00
C MET A 87 5.16 10.25 -9.52
N LEU A 88 4.19 9.46 -9.07
CA LEU A 88 2.77 9.62 -9.44
C LEU A 88 2.20 10.94 -8.92
N VAL A 89 2.46 11.27 -7.65
CA VAL A 89 2.01 12.53 -7.06
C VAL A 89 2.64 13.75 -7.75
N ASP A 90 3.94 13.70 -8.04
CA ASP A 90 4.65 14.78 -8.74
C ASP A 90 4.13 14.97 -10.18
N ALA A 91 3.67 13.89 -10.82
CA ALA A 91 3.04 13.92 -12.13
C ALA A 91 1.55 14.35 -12.09
N GLY A 92 0.99 14.66 -10.92
CA GLY A 92 -0.41 15.05 -10.77
C GLY A 92 -1.41 13.90 -10.93
N ARG A 93 -0.95 12.64 -10.85
CA ARG A 93 -1.78 11.44 -10.86
C ARG A 93 -2.14 11.11 -9.42
N LEU A 94 -3.28 11.61 -8.96
CA LEU A 94 -3.71 11.58 -7.56
C LEU A 94 -4.77 10.54 -7.26
N GLY A 95 -5.06 9.61 -8.18
CA GLY A 95 -6.17 8.67 -8.05
C GLY A 95 -7.48 9.27 -8.53
N GLU A 96 -8.63 8.69 -8.13
CA GLU A 96 -9.98 8.92 -8.71
C GLU A 96 -10.30 10.41 -8.93
N LYS A 97 -9.91 11.24 -7.97
CA LYS A 97 -10.18 12.68 -7.96
C LYS A 97 -9.51 13.46 -9.10
N SER A 98 -8.41 12.95 -9.68
CA SER A 98 -7.70 13.60 -10.78
C SER A 98 -7.93 12.92 -12.13
N GLY A 99 -8.67 11.80 -12.18
CA GLY A 99 -8.86 11.07 -13.42
C GLY A 99 -7.60 10.37 -13.92
N ALA A 100 -6.59 10.18 -13.05
CA ALA A 100 -5.36 9.41 -13.32
C ALA A 100 -4.71 8.98 -11.99
N GLY A 101 -4.28 7.73 -11.87
CA GLY A 101 -3.59 7.17 -10.70
C GLY A 101 -2.60 6.08 -11.10
N PHE A 102 -2.56 4.96 -10.38
CA PHE A 102 -1.94 3.72 -10.84
C PHE A 102 -2.60 3.22 -12.13
N TYR A 103 -3.91 3.46 -12.28
CA TYR A 103 -4.65 3.21 -13.50
C TYR A 103 -4.85 4.48 -14.34
N GLY A 104 -4.85 4.31 -15.67
CA GLY A 104 -5.53 5.20 -16.62
C GLY A 104 -7.00 4.79 -16.70
N TYR A 105 -7.93 5.72 -16.93
CA TYR A 105 -9.36 5.53 -16.63
C TYR A 105 -10.08 4.78 -17.75
N GLU A 106 -9.67 3.53 -17.91
CA GLU A 106 -10.30 2.33 -18.48
C GLU A 106 -9.82 1.08 -17.68
N ASP A 107 -9.54 1.26 -16.39
CA ASP A 107 -9.06 0.24 -15.42
C ASP A 107 -7.79 -0.52 -15.86
N GLN A 108 -6.88 0.16 -16.56
CA GLN A 108 -5.60 -0.40 -16.97
C GLN A 108 -4.47 0.57 -16.68
N THR A 109 -3.34 0.03 -16.26
CA THR A 109 -2.07 0.71 -16.10
C THR A 109 -1.67 1.29 -17.44
N ASP A 110 -1.67 2.62 -17.55
CA ASP A 110 -1.37 3.31 -18.79
C ASP A 110 0.15 3.46 -19.00
N GLU A 111 0.55 3.83 -20.23
CA GLU A 111 1.96 3.96 -20.59
C GLU A 111 2.78 4.88 -19.66
N PRO A 112 2.27 6.04 -19.20
CA PRO A 112 2.98 6.85 -18.22
C PRO A 112 3.42 6.09 -16.97
N VAL A 113 2.55 5.25 -16.38
CA VAL A 113 2.90 4.48 -15.18
C VAL A 113 3.94 3.40 -15.51
N LYS A 114 3.82 2.73 -16.66
CA LYS A 114 4.81 1.75 -17.12
C LYS A 114 6.19 2.38 -17.35
N GLU A 115 6.24 3.58 -17.92
CA GLU A 115 7.48 4.33 -18.11
C GLU A 115 8.14 4.68 -16.77
N MET A 116 7.37 5.09 -15.77
CA MET A 116 7.88 5.35 -14.42
C MET A 116 8.47 4.09 -13.79
N ILE A 117 7.78 2.94 -13.89
CA ILE A 117 8.29 1.65 -13.39
C ILE A 117 9.58 1.26 -14.13
N ALA A 118 9.62 1.38 -15.46
CA ALA A 118 10.80 1.09 -16.25
C ALA A 118 12.00 1.98 -15.87
N GLN A 119 11.76 3.26 -15.58
CA GLN A 119 12.79 4.18 -15.08
C GLN A 119 13.33 3.74 -13.72
N ILE A 120 12.46 3.31 -12.80
CA ILE A 120 12.84 2.80 -11.49
C ILE A 120 13.67 1.53 -11.64
N GLN A 121 13.25 0.57 -12.46
CA GLN A 121 13.98 -0.67 -12.71
C GLN A 121 15.36 -0.43 -13.34
N ALA A 122 15.49 0.54 -14.24
CA ALA A 122 16.76 0.92 -14.84
C ALA A 122 17.80 1.44 -13.81
N SER A 123 17.36 1.83 -12.61
CA SER A 123 18.25 2.24 -11.51
C SER A 123 18.93 1.06 -10.79
N GLY A 124 18.59 -0.19 -11.15
CA GLY A 124 19.22 -1.40 -10.62
C GLY A 124 18.45 -2.08 -9.48
N ILE A 125 17.18 -1.76 -9.30
CA ILE A 125 16.31 -2.49 -8.37
C ILE A 125 16.12 -3.93 -8.88
N PRO A 126 16.37 -4.96 -8.06
CA PRO A 126 16.16 -6.34 -8.45
C PRO A 126 14.69 -6.61 -8.75
N VAL A 127 14.43 -7.41 -9.79
CA VAL A 127 13.09 -7.95 -10.03
C VAL A 127 12.78 -8.97 -8.94
N GLY A 128 11.79 -8.68 -8.12
CA GLY A 128 11.28 -9.61 -7.12
C GLY A 128 10.26 -10.60 -7.70
N GLU A 129 9.87 -11.57 -6.88
CA GLU A 129 8.74 -12.46 -7.17
C GLU A 129 7.47 -11.91 -6.50
N PHE A 130 6.32 -12.17 -7.12
CA PHE A 130 5.02 -11.85 -6.53
C PHE A 130 4.43 -13.10 -5.85
N SER A 131 3.95 -12.91 -4.62
CA SER A 131 3.02 -13.82 -3.96
C SER A 131 2.06 -13.03 -3.07
N VAL A 132 0.92 -13.62 -2.74
CA VAL A 132 -0.05 -12.99 -1.83
C VAL A 132 0.53 -12.83 -0.43
N GLU A 133 1.28 -13.84 0.03
CA GLU A 133 1.97 -13.82 1.32
C GLU A 133 2.93 -12.66 1.44
N ARG A 134 3.60 -12.30 0.33
CA ARG A 134 4.52 -11.16 0.29
C ARG A 134 3.82 -9.89 0.76
N LEU A 135 2.60 -9.63 0.29
CA LEU A 135 1.82 -8.44 0.65
C LEU A 135 1.18 -8.57 2.04
N VAL A 136 0.72 -9.77 2.42
CA VAL A 136 -0.04 -9.99 3.66
C VAL A 136 0.86 -10.09 4.90
N PHE A 137 2.05 -10.69 4.78
CA PHE A 137 2.94 -10.91 5.92
C PHE A 137 3.43 -9.62 6.60
N PRO A 138 3.74 -8.52 5.90
CA PRO A 138 4.02 -7.23 6.53
C PRO A 138 2.89 -6.73 7.42
N MET A 139 1.63 -6.89 7.00
CA MET A 139 0.46 -6.54 7.80
C MET A 139 0.34 -7.43 9.05
N ILE A 140 0.55 -8.74 8.92
CA ILE A 140 0.56 -9.67 10.06
C ILE A 140 1.70 -9.34 11.04
N ASN A 141 2.88 -9.00 10.54
CA ASN A 141 4.00 -8.59 11.37
C ASN A 141 3.67 -7.30 12.13
N GLU A 142 2.97 -6.34 11.51
CA GLU A 142 2.55 -5.13 12.20
C GLU A 142 1.43 -5.40 13.22
N ALA A 143 0.51 -6.32 12.93
CA ALA A 143 -0.48 -6.80 13.90
C ALA A 143 0.19 -7.38 15.17
N ALA A 144 1.24 -8.19 14.99
CA ALA A 144 2.01 -8.72 16.11
C ALA A 144 2.68 -7.62 16.94
N ARG A 145 3.20 -6.56 16.30
CA ARG A 145 3.78 -5.39 17.00
C ARG A 145 2.72 -4.60 17.76
N ILE A 146 1.55 -4.38 17.17
CA ILE A 146 0.42 -3.72 17.82
C ILE A 146 -0.02 -4.48 19.07
N ALA A 147 -0.05 -5.81 19.02
CA ALA A 147 -0.33 -6.66 20.17
C ALA A 147 0.79 -6.58 21.23
N GLU A 148 2.06 -6.63 20.81
CA GLU A 148 3.23 -6.52 21.71
C GLU A 148 3.29 -5.15 22.42
N GLU A 149 2.98 -4.07 21.72
CA GLU A 149 2.89 -2.70 22.26
C GLU A 149 1.60 -2.46 23.05
N GLU A 150 0.74 -3.47 23.18
CA GLU A 150 -0.55 -3.44 23.86
C GLU A 150 -1.48 -2.31 23.35
N ILE A 151 -1.40 -1.97 22.07
CA ILE A 151 -2.21 -0.90 21.46
C ILE A 151 -3.68 -1.34 21.34
N ALA A 152 -3.91 -2.61 21.01
CA ALA A 152 -5.22 -3.24 20.93
C ALA A 152 -5.10 -4.73 21.34
N SER A 153 -6.22 -5.34 21.76
CA SER A 153 -6.26 -6.78 22.03
C SER A 153 -6.23 -7.59 20.73
N ILE A 154 -5.79 -8.85 20.75
CA ILE A 154 -5.82 -9.70 19.54
C ILE A 154 -7.23 -9.79 18.94
N PRO A 155 -8.32 -10.01 19.71
CA PRO A 155 -9.67 -10.00 19.15
C PRO A 155 -10.07 -8.67 18.50
N ASP A 156 -9.60 -7.55 19.04
CA ASP A 156 -9.84 -6.21 18.49
C ASP A 156 -9.07 -5.99 17.19
N ILE A 157 -7.83 -6.50 17.10
CA ILE A 157 -7.01 -6.47 15.89
C ILE A 157 -7.67 -7.28 14.77
N ASP A 158 -8.14 -8.49 15.06
CA ASP A 158 -8.79 -9.37 14.07
C ASP A 158 -10.16 -8.83 13.59
N MET A 159 -10.83 -8.02 14.42
CA MET A 159 -12.15 -7.45 14.12
C MET A 159 -12.09 -6.19 13.25
N ALA A 160 -10.98 -5.44 13.33
CA ALA A 160 -10.83 -4.11 12.75
C ALA A 160 -10.55 -4.14 11.25
#